data_AF-A0A813LPE7-F1
#
_entry.id   AF-A0A813LPE7-F1
#
_cell.length_a   1.000
_cell.length_b   1.000
_cell.length_c   1.000
_cell.angle_alpha   90.00
_cell.angle_beta   90.00
_cell.angle_gamma   90.00
#
_symmetry.space_group_name_H-M   'P 1'
#
loop_
_entity.id
_entity.type
_entity.pdbx_description
1 polymer ?
#
loop_
_entity_poly.entity_id
_entity_poly.type
_entity_poly.pdbx_seq_one_letter_code
_entity_poly.pdbx_strand_id
1 'polypeptide(L)'
;MVVLRHFRMSSPWRLRRLLPLLPMIRKCSRNLLVSTATGWHRDFARDRHFTSGEAQPTQNHVGKELLALFDILPGTLQKGIRQNAEAEARWNDLLELTLDAGRFVYGRFRGSSQFREMDISLSSQRLTLQDLRQIQDHGSITSWTSDNRAGVRGTLHRLSRIVEPTAGTLMGLTLRVGRAEPGAACPIYSLLEEGRSMLLLGPPGSGKTTILRDVARYLSDDQGLR
;
A
#
# COMPACT_ATOMS: atom_id res chain seq x y z
N MET A 1 -10.30 -8.41 -11.39
CA MET A 1 -11.42 -8.77 -10.51
C MET A 1 -10.83 -8.97 -9.12
N VAL A 2 -11.31 -8.27 -8.08
CA VAL A 2 -10.87 -8.54 -6.70
C VAL A 2 -12.10 -8.62 -5.82
N VAL A 3 -12.21 -9.72 -5.07
CA VAL A 3 -13.33 -10.04 -4.20
C VAL A 3 -12.90 -9.81 -2.75
N LEU A 4 -13.62 -8.95 -2.03
CA LEU A 4 -13.55 -8.86 -0.58
C LEU A 4 -14.64 -9.76 0.01
N ARG A 5 -14.25 -10.78 0.78
CA ARG A 5 -15.17 -11.57 1.60
C ARG A 5 -14.84 -11.32 3.07
N HIS A 6 -15.85 -10.93 3.85
CA HIS A 6 -15.79 -10.98 5.31
C HIS A 6 -16.69 -12.12 5.81
N PHE A 7 -16.23 -12.81 6.86
CA PHE A 7 -16.94 -13.93 7.51
C PHE A 7 -18.01 -13.38 8.46
N ARG A 8 -19.19 -14.02 8.47
CA ARG A 8 -20.52 -13.56 8.96
C ARG A 8 -20.62 -13.06 10.41
N MET A 9 -21.61 -12.16 10.64
CA MET A 9 -22.76 -12.39 11.55
C MET A 9 -23.97 -11.43 11.29
N SER A 10 -25.15 -12.01 10.95
CA SER A 10 -26.59 -11.63 11.16
C SER A 10 -27.01 -10.14 11.37
N SER A 11 -27.84 -9.42 10.58
CA SER A 11 -29.32 -9.53 10.28
C SER A 11 -29.86 -8.16 9.70
N PRO A 12 -31.10 -8.01 9.14
CA PRO A 12 -31.38 -7.12 7.98
C PRO A 12 -32.55 -6.10 8.05
N TRP A 13 -32.47 -4.85 7.52
CA TRP A 13 -33.63 -4.00 7.10
C TRP A 13 -33.31 -2.96 5.99
N ARG A 14 -33.92 -3.06 4.78
CA ARG A 14 -34.98 -2.25 4.09
C ARG A 14 -34.65 -0.85 3.51
N LEU A 15 -34.83 -0.73 2.18
CA LEU A 15 -34.66 0.42 1.26
C LEU A 15 -35.88 1.36 1.16
N ARG A 16 -35.66 2.65 0.78
CA ARG A 16 -36.58 3.47 -0.04
C ARG A 16 -35.86 4.53 -0.91
N ARG A 17 -36.45 4.82 -2.07
CA ARG A 17 -35.96 5.60 -3.25
C ARG A 17 -36.24 7.12 -3.14
N LEU A 18 -35.50 7.97 -3.89
CA LEU A 18 -36.02 8.83 -5.01
C LEU A 18 -34.95 9.76 -5.66
N LEU A 19 -35.08 9.96 -6.98
CA LEU A 19 -34.37 10.90 -7.91
C LEU A 19 -35.29 12.14 -8.21
N PRO A 20 -34.94 13.23 -8.98
CA PRO A 20 -33.68 13.85 -9.46
C PRO A 20 -33.57 15.41 -9.45
N LEU A 21 -32.34 15.95 -9.68
CA LEU A 21 -31.94 16.97 -10.70
C LEU A 21 -30.54 17.61 -10.40
N LEU A 22 -29.77 17.89 -11.47
CA LEU A 22 -28.37 18.37 -11.59
C LEU A 22 -28.30 19.93 -11.74
N PRO A 23 -27.16 20.67 -11.69
CA PRO A 23 -25.81 20.26 -12.15
C PRO A 23 -24.54 20.75 -11.39
N MET A 24 -23.41 20.18 -11.83
CA MET A 24 -22.03 20.73 -11.93
C MET A 24 -21.03 20.60 -10.74
N ILE A 25 -19.98 19.76 -10.90
CA ILE A 25 -18.51 20.07 -10.81
C ILE A 25 -17.61 18.82 -10.56
N ARG A 26 -16.73 18.60 -11.55
CA ARG A 26 -15.33 18.09 -11.65
C ARG A 26 -14.72 16.99 -10.72
N LYS A 27 -14.39 15.87 -11.39
CA LYS A 27 -13.11 15.11 -11.42
C LYS A 27 -12.70 14.28 -10.18
N CYS A 28 -13.44 13.20 -9.92
CA CYS A 28 -12.87 11.91 -9.51
C CYS A 28 -13.38 10.86 -10.52
N SER A 29 -12.54 9.90 -10.92
CA SER A 29 -12.76 9.03 -12.09
C SER A 29 -14.09 8.27 -12.04
N ARG A 30 -14.99 8.60 -12.98
CA ARG A 30 -16.39 8.16 -13.13
C ARG A 30 -16.65 6.65 -13.33
N ASN A 31 -15.65 5.76 -13.25
CA ASN A 31 -15.76 4.42 -13.86
C ASN A 31 -15.50 3.23 -12.92
N LEU A 32 -15.68 3.39 -11.61
CA LEU A 32 -15.61 2.26 -10.69
C LEU A 32 -17.03 1.76 -10.36
N LEU A 33 -17.31 0.50 -10.70
CA LEU A 33 -18.55 -0.17 -10.30
C LEU A 33 -18.27 -1.01 -9.05
N VAL A 34 -19.06 -0.77 -8.01
CA VAL A 34 -19.07 -1.54 -6.77
C VAL A 34 -20.36 -2.36 -6.73
N SER A 35 -20.23 -3.68 -6.56
CA SER A 35 -21.37 -4.58 -6.46
C SER A 35 -21.36 -5.30 -5.11
N THR A 36 -22.53 -5.35 -4.45
CA THR A 36 -22.78 -6.16 -3.26
C THR A 36 -23.66 -7.36 -3.63
N ALA A 37 -23.68 -8.40 -2.80
CA ALA A 37 -24.49 -9.61 -3.04
C ALA A 37 -26.02 -9.36 -3.20
N THR A 38 -26.48 -8.12 -3.00
CA THR A 38 -27.88 -7.70 -3.08
C THR A 38 -28.21 -6.71 -4.21
N GLY A 39 -27.26 -6.34 -5.09
CA GLY A 39 -27.57 -5.52 -6.28
C GLY A 39 -26.44 -4.60 -6.79
N TRP A 40 -26.62 -4.07 -8.00
CA TRP A 40 -25.72 -3.11 -8.65
C TRP A 40 -26.04 -1.67 -8.22
N HIS A 41 -25.12 -0.98 -7.57
CA HIS A 41 -25.28 0.44 -7.27
C HIS A 41 -24.70 1.29 -8.40
N ARG A 42 -25.57 1.94 -9.18
CA ARG A 42 -25.22 2.83 -10.30
C ARG A 42 -25.22 4.31 -9.94
N ASP A 43 -25.84 4.70 -8.83
CA ASP A 43 -26.06 6.09 -8.44
C ASP A 43 -25.29 6.44 -7.16
N PHE A 44 -23.98 6.65 -7.28
CA PHE A 44 -23.10 7.06 -6.17
C PHE A 44 -23.05 8.59 -5.96
N ALA A 45 -23.76 9.36 -6.78
CA ALA A 45 -23.55 10.80 -6.92
C ALA A 45 -24.65 11.69 -6.29
N ARG A 46 -25.50 11.18 -5.38
CA ARG A 46 -26.71 11.92 -4.94
C ARG A 46 -26.91 12.21 -3.46
N ASP A 47 -26.19 11.57 -2.56
CA ASP A 47 -26.34 11.91 -1.14
C ASP A 47 -25.46 13.11 -0.77
N ARG A 48 -26.10 14.27 -0.86
CA ARG A 48 -25.59 15.59 -0.46
C ARG A 48 -25.68 15.75 1.06
N HIS A 49 -24.80 15.09 1.80
CA HIS A 49 -24.35 15.57 3.11
C HIS A 49 -22.84 15.38 3.18
N PHE A 50 -22.17 16.20 2.38
CA PHE A 50 -20.73 16.35 2.35
C PHE A 50 -20.34 17.28 3.51
N THR A 51 -20.26 16.76 4.72
CA THR A 51 -19.37 17.38 5.70
C THR A 51 -17.98 16.94 5.31
N SER A 52 -17.20 17.88 4.78
CA SER A 52 -15.75 17.78 4.68
C SER A 52 -15.19 17.64 6.09
N GLY A 53 -15.30 16.44 6.67
CA GLY A 53 -14.35 16.00 7.66
C GLY A 53 -13.03 15.93 6.93
N GLU A 54 -12.22 16.97 7.06
CA GLU A 54 -10.81 16.90 6.77
C GLU A 54 -10.24 15.78 7.63
N ALA A 55 -10.28 14.54 7.13
CA ALA A 55 -9.37 13.51 7.57
C ALA A 55 -8.00 13.97 7.09
N GLN A 56 -7.41 14.91 7.82
CA GLN A 56 -6.03 15.29 7.63
C GLN A 56 -5.23 13.99 7.68
N PRO A 57 -4.32 13.74 6.72
CA PRO A 57 -3.44 12.59 6.81
C PRO A 57 -2.66 12.78 8.10
N THR A 58 -3.00 11.99 9.13
CA THR A 58 -2.31 12.06 10.41
C THR A 58 -0.84 11.81 10.10
N GLN A 59 0.00 12.80 10.38
CA GLN A 59 1.43 12.81 10.06
C GLN A 59 2.22 11.61 10.67
N ASN A 60 1.57 10.76 11.47
CA ASN A 60 2.13 9.59 12.13
C ASN A 60 2.12 8.28 11.32
N HIS A 61 1.51 8.20 10.13
CA HIS A 61 1.42 6.92 9.41
C HIS A 61 2.74 6.51 8.73
N VAL A 62 3.55 7.48 8.33
CA VAL A 62 4.82 7.25 7.63
C VAL A 62 5.84 6.56 8.53
N GLY A 63 5.77 6.77 9.85
CA GLY A 63 6.66 6.11 10.80
C GLY A 63 6.43 4.60 10.84
N LYS A 64 5.18 4.14 10.98
CA LYS A 64 4.92 2.74 11.33
C LYS A 64 5.14 1.75 10.18
N GLU A 65 4.72 2.09 8.97
CA GLU A 65 4.92 1.23 7.79
C GLU A 65 6.41 1.08 7.47
N LEU A 66 7.14 2.20 7.41
CA LEU A 66 8.57 2.18 7.14
C LEU A 66 9.40 1.52 8.24
N LEU A 67 8.96 1.58 9.50
CA LEU A 67 9.61 0.84 10.59
C LEU A 67 9.61 -0.67 10.29
N ALA A 68 8.47 -1.24 9.92
CA ALA A 68 8.39 -2.66 9.57
C ALA A 68 9.26 -3.02 8.35
N LEU A 69 9.44 -2.08 7.40
CA LEU A 69 10.37 -2.26 6.28
C LEU A 69 11.83 -2.19 6.71
N PHE A 70 12.19 -1.30 7.63
CA PHE A 70 13.57 -1.21 8.11
C PHE A 70 13.91 -2.36 9.05
N ASP A 71 12.94 -2.88 9.78
CA ASP A 71 13.16 -3.99 10.73
C ASP A 71 13.58 -5.29 10.03
N ILE A 72 13.26 -5.47 8.74
CA ILE A 72 13.76 -6.62 7.97
C ILE A 72 15.24 -6.51 7.55
N LEU A 73 15.86 -5.34 7.71
CA LEU A 73 17.27 -5.10 7.37
C LEU A 73 18.18 -5.50 8.55
N PRO A 74 19.43 -5.92 8.31
CA PRO A 74 20.40 -6.16 9.37
C PRO A 74 20.61 -4.92 10.23
N GLY A 75 20.79 -5.10 11.55
CA GLY A 75 20.87 -4.00 12.51
C GLY A 75 21.95 -2.95 12.20
N THR A 76 23.04 -3.37 11.56
CA THR A 76 24.11 -2.47 11.08
C THR A 76 23.61 -1.48 10.03
N LEU A 77 22.75 -1.93 9.10
CA LEU A 77 22.15 -1.09 8.07
C LEU A 77 21.03 -0.22 8.62
N GLN A 78 20.22 -0.75 9.56
CA GLN A 78 19.11 0.00 10.14
C GLN A 78 19.54 1.34 10.71
N LYS A 79 20.61 1.34 11.51
CA LYS A 79 21.12 2.56 12.14
C LYS A 79 21.64 3.55 11.10
N GLY A 80 22.44 3.08 10.14
CA GLY A 80 23.00 3.94 9.09
C GLY A 80 21.93 4.56 8.19
N ILE A 81 20.91 3.78 7.82
CA ILE A 81 19.80 4.23 7.00
C ILE A 81 18.96 5.26 7.76
N ARG A 82 18.53 4.96 8.99
CA ARG A 82 17.68 5.86 9.78
C ARG A 82 18.35 7.19 10.12
N GLN A 83 19.69 7.21 10.23
CA GLN A 83 20.48 8.40 10.56
C GLN A 83 20.98 9.15 9.32
N ASN A 84 20.55 8.77 8.11
CA ASN A 84 20.95 9.44 6.89
C ASN A 84 20.24 10.81 6.77
N ALA A 85 20.99 11.89 7.02
CA ALA A 85 20.45 13.25 7.04
C ALA A 85 19.81 13.70 5.72
N GLU A 86 20.31 13.21 4.57
CA GLU A 86 19.73 13.55 3.26
C GLU A 86 18.36 12.88 3.06
N ALA A 87 18.20 11.66 3.56
CA ALA A 87 16.96 10.90 3.46
C ALA A 87 15.94 11.23 4.55
N GLU A 88 16.37 11.72 5.72
CA GLU A 88 15.53 11.93 6.90
C GLU A 88 14.30 12.79 6.61
N ALA A 89 14.47 13.90 5.91
CA ALA A 89 13.38 14.79 5.53
C ALA A 89 12.47 14.22 4.42
N ARG A 90 12.82 13.08 3.83
CA ARG A 90 12.24 12.55 2.59
C ARG A 90 11.69 11.14 2.73
N TRP A 91 11.62 10.56 3.92
CA TRP A 91 11.04 9.23 4.10
C TRP A 91 9.61 9.11 3.55
N ASN A 92 8.84 10.20 3.60
CA ASN A 92 7.54 10.36 2.95
C ASN A 92 7.56 10.17 1.42
N ASP A 93 8.71 10.24 0.79
CA ASP A 93 8.87 10.16 -0.66
C ASP A 93 9.60 8.88 -1.09
N LEU A 94 10.07 8.06 -0.15
CA LEU A 94 10.73 6.79 -0.46
C LEU A 94 9.78 5.86 -1.25
N LEU A 95 10.24 5.44 -2.42
CA LEU A 95 9.59 4.54 -3.35
C LEU A 95 10.14 3.12 -3.24
N GLU A 96 11.46 3.00 -3.18
CA GLU A 96 12.16 1.71 -3.30
C GLU A 96 13.49 1.75 -2.55
N LEU A 97 13.90 0.62 -1.98
CA LEU A 97 15.28 0.36 -1.57
C LEU A 97 15.89 -0.68 -2.52
N THR A 98 17.07 -0.36 -3.06
CA THR A 98 17.87 -1.25 -3.90
C THR A 98 19.05 -1.77 -3.08
N LEU A 99 19.15 -3.09 -2.99
CA LEU A 99 20.11 -3.81 -2.17
C LEU A 99 20.88 -4.80 -3.05
N ASP A 100 22.05 -4.43 -3.55
CA ASP A 100 22.87 -5.30 -4.39
C ASP A 100 24.15 -5.71 -3.66
N ALA A 101 24.54 -6.98 -3.78
CA ALA A 101 25.79 -7.47 -3.20
C ALA A 101 26.99 -6.68 -3.76
N GLY A 102 27.87 -6.23 -2.87
CA GLY A 102 29.04 -5.43 -3.19
C GLY A 102 28.76 -3.94 -3.45
N ARG A 103 27.51 -3.47 -3.30
CA ARG A 103 27.12 -2.06 -3.48
C ARG A 103 26.56 -1.46 -2.18
N PHE A 104 26.48 -0.14 -2.15
CA PHE A 104 25.76 0.56 -1.09
C PHE A 104 24.24 0.35 -1.25
N VAL A 105 23.51 0.49 -0.15
CA VAL A 105 22.05 0.59 -0.15
C VAL A 105 21.66 1.91 -0.79
N TYR A 106 20.77 1.87 -1.78
CA TYR A 106 20.19 3.08 -2.35
C TYR A 106 18.70 3.15 -2.05
N GLY A 107 18.23 4.33 -1.70
CA GLY A 107 16.81 4.67 -1.65
C GLY A 107 16.43 5.49 -2.85
N ARG A 108 15.38 5.08 -3.55
CA ARG A 108 14.76 5.87 -4.61
C ARG A 108 13.63 6.69 -4.03
N PHE A 109 13.64 7.99 -4.26
CA PHE A 109 12.67 8.94 -3.73
C PHE A 109 11.91 9.63 -4.85
N ARG A 110 10.65 9.98 -4.59
CA ARG A 110 9.91 10.95 -5.41
C ARG A 110 10.64 12.30 -5.35
N GLY A 111 10.84 12.91 -6.50
CA GLY A 111 11.42 14.24 -6.62
C GLY A 111 10.39 15.36 -6.42
N SER A 112 10.89 16.59 -6.35
CA SER A 112 10.06 17.79 -6.15
C SER A 112 9.16 18.13 -7.34
N SER A 113 9.47 17.63 -8.53
CA SER A 113 8.53 17.59 -9.65
C SER A 113 8.01 16.17 -9.81
N GLN A 114 6.73 16.02 -10.16
CA GLN A 114 6.02 14.73 -10.27
C GLN A 114 6.66 13.71 -11.24
N PHE A 115 7.72 14.09 -11.96
CA PHE A 115 8.37 13.30 -13.01
C PHE A 115 9.87 13.08 -12.80
N ARG A 116 10.45 13.48 -11.66
CA ARG A 116 11.87 13.19 -11.38
C ARG A 116 11.97 12.25 -10.18
N GLU A 117 12.67 11.14 -10.36
CA GLU A 117 13.08 10.25 -9.28
C GLU A 117 14.53 10.56 -8.92
N MET A 118 14.89 10.36 -7.65
CA MET A 118 16.24 10.62 -7.14
C MET A 118 16.71 9.44 -6.30
N ASP A 119 17.92 8.96 -6.58
CA ASP A 119 18.54 7.87 -5.83
C ASP A 119 19.54 8.46 -4.82
N ILE A 120 19.34 8.17 -3.53
CA ILE A 120 20.21 8.59 -2.42
C ILE A 120 20.91 7.35 -1.87
N SER A 121 22.23 7.42 -1.63
CA SER A 121 22.96 6.36 -0.92
C SER A 121 22.61 6.41 0.56
N LEU A 122 22.04 5.34 1.10
CA LEU A 122 21.52 5.26 2.47
C LEU A 122 22.48 4.57 3.45
N SER A 123 23.56 3.97 2.95
CA SER A 123 24.53 3.25 3.77
C SER A 123 25.95 3.74 3.51
N SER A 124 26.79 3.75 4.55
CA SER A 124 28.23 4.00 4.45
C SER A 124 29.06 2.73 4.19
N GLN A 125 28.43 1.56 4.22
CA GLN A 125 29.06 0.25 4.01
C GLN A 125 28.40 -0.47 2.84
N ARG A 126 29.19 -1.27 2.11
CA ARG A 126 28.68 -2.12 1.03
C ARG A 126 27.99 -3.35 1.60
N LEU A 127 26.87 -3.73 0.99
CA LEU A 127 26.14 -4.96 1.29
C LEU A 127 26.97 -6.18 0.94
N THR A 128 26.92 -7.18 1.80
CA THR A 128 27.47 -8.51 1.55
C THR A 128 26.37 -9.48 1.09
N LEU A 129 26.76 -10.60 0.49
CA LEU A 129 25.81 -11.69 0.20
C LEU A 129 25.18 -12.25 1.48
N GLN A 130 25.88 -12.20 2.61
CA GLN A 130 25.36 -12.65 3.89
C GLN A 130 24.23 -11.73 4.38
N ASP A 131 24.39 -10.42 4.24
CA ASP A 131 23.34 -9.45 4.58
C ASP A 131 22.07 -9.70 3.76
N LEU A 132 22.21 -9.95 2.45
CA LEU A 132 21.06 -10.26 1.59
C LEU A 132 20.34 -11.56 2.00
N ARG A 133 21.10 -12.60 2.39
CA ARG A 133 20.51 -13.86 2.89
C ARG A 133 19.80 -13.66 4.22
N GLN A 134 20.40 -12.91 5.14
CA GLN A 134 19.75 -12.54 6.41
C GLN A 134 18.42 -11.82 6.18
N ILE A 135 18.38 -10.88 5.23
CA ILE A 135 17.13 -10.23 4.84
C ILE A 135 16.18 -11.28 4.27
N GLN A 136 16.58 -12.07 3.27
CA GLN A 136 15.72 -13.05 2.61
C GLN A 136 15.05 -14.04 3.58
N ASP A 137 15.79 -14.46 4.60
CA ASP A 137 15.37 -15.48 5.56
C ASP A 137 14.70 -14.87 6.80
N HIS A 138 14.49 -13.54 6.82
CA HIS A 138 13.88 -12.82 7.93
C HIS A 138 12.44 -13.29 8.19
N GLY A 139 12.11 -13.52 9.46
CA GLY A 139 10.83 -14.13 9.87
C GLY A 139 9.59 -13.36 9.44
N SER A 140 9.67 -12.05 9.19
CA SER A 140 8.55 -11.22 8.71
C SER A 140 8.27 -11.34 7.22
N ILE A 141 9.11 -12.03 6.43
CA ILE A 141 8.91 -12.19 4.99
C ILE A 141 7.95 -13.35 4.71
N THR A 142 7.01 -13.15 3.78
CA THR A 142 6.11 -14.23 3.32
C THR A 142 6.84 -15.26 2.47
N SER A 143 6.21 -16.39 2.20
CA SER A 143 6.75 -17.35 1.22
C SER A 143 7.06 -16.67 -0.12
N TRP A 144 8.21 -17.02 -0.69
CA TRP A 144 8.61 -16.56 -2.02
C TRP A 144 7.79 -17.25 -3.11
N THR A 145 7.35 -16.48 -4.10
CA THR A 145 6.66 -16.97 -5.29
C THR A 145 7.64 -17.47 -6.35
N SER A 146 7.12 -18.16 -7.37
CA SER A 146 7.90 -18.60 -8.53
C SER A 146 8.48 -17.46 -9.38
N ASP A 147 7.88 -16.26 -9.33
CA ASP A 147 8.39 -15.05 -9.98
C ASP A 147 9.34 -14.23 -9.09
N ASN A 148 9.92 -14.87 -8.06
CA ASN A 148 10.92 -14.28 -7.14
C ASN A 148 10.41 -13.11 -6.31
N ARG A 149 9.12 -13.11 -5.93
CA ARG A 149 8.52 -12.05 -5.12
C ARG A 149 8.07 -12.53 -3.75
N ALA A 150 8.06 -11.61 -2.80
CA ALA A 150 7.48 -11.81 -1.47
C ALA A 150 6.88 -10.49 -0.96
N GLY A 151 6.14 -10.54 0.14
CA GLY A 151 5.70 -9.38 0.91
C GLY A 151 6.31 -9.37 2.32
N VAL A 152 6.18 -8.24 3.00
CA VAL A 152 6.44 -8.16 4.44
C VAL A 152 5.09 -8.31 5.16
N ARG A 153 5.00 -9.28 6.07
CA ARG A 153 3.76 -9.60 6.80
C ARG A 153 3.20 -8.38 7.51
N GLY A 154 1.88 -8.22 7.46
CA GLY A 154 1.18 -7.10 8.09
C GLY A 154 1.42 -5.75 7.41
N THR A 155 2.03 -5.72 6.22
CA THR A 155 2.30 -4.47 5.48
C THR A 155 1.99 -4.61 3.99
N LEU A 156 2.07 -3.50 3.27
CA LEU A 156 1.94 -3.46 1.81
C LEU A 156 3.28 -3.56 1.06
N HIS A 157 4.40 -3.66 1.79
CA HIS A 157 5.73 -3.71 1.20
C HIS A 157 5.94 -5.00 0.41
N ARG A 158 6.73 -4.89 -0.66
CA ARG A 158 7.03 -6.02 -1.55
C ARG A 158 8.52 -6.16 -1.74
N LEU A 159 8.99 -7.39 -1.77
CA LEU A 159 10.35 -7.74 -2.10
C LEU A 159 10.40 -8.46 -3.45
N SER A 160 11.44 -8.19 -4.23
CA SER A 160 11.79 -8.95 -5.42
C SER A 160 13.24 -9.39 -5.31
N ARG A 161 13.53 -10.68 -5.51
CA ARG A 161 14.90 -11.19 -5.61
C ARG A 161 15.42 -10.96 -7.01
N ILE A 162 16.64 -10.47 -7.07
CA ILE A 162 17.47 -10.48 -8.25
C ILE A 162 18.38 -11.69 -8.09
N VAL A 163 18.17 -12.69 -8.93
CA VAL A 163 18.95 -13.94 -8.92
C VAL A 163 19.70 -14.09 -10.23
N GLU A 164 20.84 -14.77 -10.17
CA GLU A 164 21.58 -15.14 -11.37
C GLU A 164 20.77 -16.18 -12.17
N PRO A 165 20.53 -15.98 -13.48
CA PRO A 165 19.67 -16.88 -14.26
C PRO A 165 20.12 -18.33 -14.29
N THR A 166 21.43 -18.57 -14.26
CA THR A 166 22.01 -19.91 -14.44
C THR A 166 22.18 -20.64 -13.10
N ALA A 167 22.83 -19.99 -12.12
CA ALA A 167 23.12 -20.64 -10.84
C ALA A 167 21.99 -20.47 -9.80
N GLY A 168 21.03 -19.57 -10.04
CA GLY A 168 19.98 -19.23 -9.08
C GLY A 168 20.49 -18.48 -7.85
N THR A 169 21.76 -18.05 -7.85
CA THR A 169 22.39 -17.36 -6.73
C THR A 169 21.73 -16.00 -6.50
N LEU A 170 21.38 -15.69 -5.26
CA LEU A 170 20.89 -14.36 -4.87
C LEU A 170 21.98 -13.31 -5.09
N MET A 171 21.68 -12.28 -5.88
CA MET A 171 22.59 -11.17 -6.18
C MET A 171 22.11 -9.84 -5.58
N GLY A 172 20.79 -9.69 -5.42
CA GLY A 172 20.21 -8.47 -4.89
C GLY A 172 18.75 -8.62 -4.48
N LEU A 173 18.26 -7.60 -3.78
CA LEU A 173 16.88 -7.46 -3.35
C LEU A 173 16.39 -6.05 -3.71
N THR A 174 15.16 -5.99 -4.21
CA THR A 174 14.45 -4.73 -4.41
C THR A 174 13.25 -4.69 -3.49
N LEU A 175 13.22 -3.72 -2.58
CA LEU A 175 12.16 -3.53 -1.59
C LEU A 175 11.32 -2.32 -2.01
N ARG A 176 10.07 -2.55 -2.42
CA ARG A 176 9.15 -1.48 -2.80
C ARG A 176 8.31 -1.06 -1.61
N VAL A 177 8.26 0.25 -1.39
CA VAL A 177 7.44 0.86 -0.35
C VAL A 177 5.98 0.80 -0.78
N GLY A 178 5.20 -0.09 -0.17
CA GLY A 178 3.75 -0.10 -0.32
C GLY A 178 3.16 0.92 0.63
N ARG A 179 2.29 1.78 0.11
CA ARG A 179 1.53 2.76 0.89
C ARG A 179 0.06 2.62 0.55
N ALA A 180 -0.80 2.76 1.55
CA ALA A 180 -2.19 3.09 1.31
C ALA A 180 -2.30 4.60 1.04
N GLU A 181 -3.23 4.99 0.18
CA GLU A 181 -3.59 6.40 -0.04
C GLU A 181 -4.82 6.68 0.85
N PRO A 182 -4.66 7.33 2.01
CA PRO A 182 -5.75 7.50 2.95
C PRO A 182 -6.93 8.26 2.34
N GLY A 183 -8.14 7.74 2.52
CA GLY A 183 -9.38 8.36 2.03
C GLY A 183 -9.77 7.94 0.62
N ALA A 184 -8.95 7.16 -0.09
CA ALA A 184 -9.33 6.59 -1.38
C ALA A 184 -10.58 5.69 -1.29
N ALA A 185 -10.79 5.01 -0.17
CA ALA A 185 -11.94 4.16 0.11
C ALA A 185 -13.08 4.88 0.86
N CYS A 186 -12.94 6.17 1.17
CA CYS A 186 -13.97 6.96 1.86
C CYS A 186 -15.38 6.81 1.27
N PRO A 187 -15.58 6.81 -0.06
CA PRO A 187 -16.91 6.62 -0.62
C PRO A 187 -17.58 5.29 -0.25
N ILE A 188 -16.81 4.25 0.07
CA ILE A 188 -17.33 2.91 0.34
C ILE A 188 -17.28 2.51 1.82
N TYR A 189 -16.90 3.40 2.75
CA TYR A 189 -16.81 3.08 4.18
C TYR A 189 -18.13 2.60 4.76
N SER A 190 -19.24 3.28 4.47
CA SER A 190 -20.57 2.84 4.90
C SER A 190 -20.91 1.42 4.44
N LEU A 191 -20.48 1.04 3.23
CA LEU A 191 -20.68 -0.32 2.71
C LEU A 191 -19.76 -1.36 3.38
N LEU A 192 -18.59 -0.94 3.88
CA LEU A 192 -17.70 -1.82 4.64
C LEU A 192 -18.26 -2.10 6.03
N GLU A 193 -18.81 -1.07 6.69
CA GLU A 193 -19.47 -1.18 8.00
C GLU A 193 -20.68 -2.13 7.96
N GLU A 194 -21.36 -2.23 6.82
CA GLU A 194 -22.43 -3.22 6.62
C GLU A 194 -21.95 -4.69 6.65
N GLY A 195 -20.63 -4.95 6.66
CA GLY A 195 -20.05 -6.29 6.74
C GLY A 195 -20.35 -7.19 5.53
N ARG A 196 -20.78 -6.61 4.40
CA ARG A 196 -21.14 -7.36 3.19
C ARG A 196 -19.93 -7.66 2.33
N SER A 197 -20.01 -8.75 1.56
CA SER A 197 -19.03 -9.02 0.51
C SER A 197 -19.14 -7.99 -0.61
N MET A 198 -17.99 -7.51 -1.10
CA MET A 198 -17.89 -6.45 -2.09
C MET A 198 -16.97 -6.87 -3.25
N LEU A 199 -17.38 -6.55 -4.48
CA LEU A 199 -16.57 -6.76 -5.68
C LEU A 199 -16.22 -5.42 -6.34
N LEU A 200 -14.92 -5.17 -6.54
CA LEU A 200 -14.39 -3.99 -7.21
C LEU A 200 -14.09 -4.29 -8.69
N LEU A 201 -14.82 -3.65 -9.60
CA LEU A 201 -14.69 -3.80 -11.06
C LEU A 201 -14.29 -2.49 -11.74
N GLY A 202 -13.40 -2.59 -12.71
CA GLY A 202 -12.95 -1.47 -13.52
C GLY A 202 -11.74 -1.82 -14.41
N PRO A 203 -11.45 -1.01 -15.44
CA PRO A 203 -10.33 -1.23 -16.36
C PRO A 203 -8.97 -1.20 -15.65
N PRO A 204 -7.89 -1.74 -16.24
CA PRO A 204 -6.54 -1.60 -15.70
C PRO A 204 -6.22 -0.13 -15.37
N GLY A 205 -5.53 0.11 -14.24
CA GLY A 205 -5.22 1.48 -13.79
C GLY A 205 -6.36 2.26 -13.12
N SER A 206 -7.58 1.72 -13.00
CA SER A 206 -8.74 2.42 -12.43
C SER A 206 -8.73 2.64 -10.90
N GLY A 207 -7.59 2.47 -10.23
CA GLY A 207 -7.49 2.68 -8.76
C GLY A 207 -8.04 1.56 -7.87
N LYS A 208 -8.45 0.40 -8.42
CA LYS A 208 -8.96 -0.75 -7.62
C LYS A 208 -8.03 -1.14 -6.48
N THR A 209 -6.74 -1.28 -6.78
CA THR A 209 -5.72 -1.66 -5.79
C THR A 209 -5.51 -0.56 -4.76
N THR A 210 -5.63 0.72 -5.16
CA THR A 210 -5.55 1.86 -4.25
C THR A 210 -6.69 1.82 -3.23
N ILE A 211 -7.92 1.56 -3.68
CA ILE A 211 -9.09 1.44 -2.81
C ILE A 211 -8.94 0.25 -1.87
N LEU A 212 -8.58 -0.94 -2.39
CA LEU A 212 -8.36 -2.12 -1.56
C LEU A 212 -7.33 -1.91 -0.46
N ARG A 213 -6.25 -1.19 -0.77
CA ARG A 213 -5.21 -0.87 0.21
C ARG A 213 -5.72 0.07 1.29
N ASP A 214 -6.47 1.10 0.93
CA ASP A 214 -7.05 2.01 1.90
C ASP A 214 -8.15 1.35 2.74
N VAL A 215 -8.94 0.43 2.16
CA VAL A 215 -9.85 -0.44 2.93
C VAL A 215 -9.10 -1.27 3.95
N ALA A 216 -8.01 -1.94 3.55
CA ALA A 216 -7.24 -2.76 4.47
C ALA A 216 -6.66 -1.93 5.62
N ARG A 217 -6.14 -0.72 5.31
CA ARG A 217 -5.66 0.24 6.31
C ARG A 217 -6.78 0.67 7.26
N TYR A 218 -7.92 1.11 6.71
CA TYR A 218 -9.10 1.54 7.48
C TYR A 218 -9.57 0.45 8.45
N LEU A 219 -9.74 -0.79 7.97
CA LEU A 219 -10.16 -1.90 8.83
C LEU A 219 -9.11 -2.26 9.91
N SER A 220 -7.81 -2.11 9.63
CA SER A 220 -6.75 -2.42 10.59
C SER A 220 -6.57 -1.36 11.67
N ASP A 221 -6.69 -0.08 11.31
CA ASP A 221 -6.46 1.05 12.22
C ASP A 221 -7.72 1.46 12.98
N ASP A 222 -8.86 1.56 12.29
CA ASP A 222 -10.09 2.16 12.81
C ASP A 222 -10.97 1.11 13.50
N GLN A 223 -11.02 -0.11 12.94
CA GLN A 223 -11.83 -1.20 13.49
C GLN A 223 -11.03 -2.15 14.39
N GLY A 224 -9.72 -1.92 14.56
CA GLY A 224 -8.86 -2.69 15.47
C GLY A 224 -8.67 -4.17 15.09
N LEU A 225 -9.04 -4.57 13.86
CA LEU A 225 -8.86 -5.93 13.36
C LEU A 225 -7.37 -6.15 13.03
N ARG A 226 -6.63 -6.80 13.94
CA ARG A 226 -5.26 -7.26 13.70
C ARG A 226 -5.21 -8.74 13.38
#